data_AF-A0A537WT79-F1
#
_entry.id   AF-A0A537WT79-F1
#
_cell.length_a   1.000
_cell.length_b   1.000
_cell.length_c   1.000
_cell.angle_alpha   90.00
_cell.angle_beta   90.00
_cell.angle_gamma   90.00
#
_symmetry.space_group_name_H-M   'P 1'
#
loop_
_entity.id
_entity.type
_entity.pdbx_description
1 polymer ?
#
loop_
_entity_poly.entity_id
_entity_poly.type
_entity_poly.pdbx_seq_one_letter_code
_entity_poly.pdbx_strand_id
1 'polypeptide(L)'
;MWVRCGAPLAVAMVLAGCGNPVHSHYSVKQTAPCLRKLGYAVSTNASKLGPIEAAATEGALLAKERGNAVRVTFSQNSSEAGNVEAAYRRFVSKKLRPHIDDVMLSQKNAVLLWTITPPKDELNRVLGCLK
;
A
#
# COMPACT_ATOMS: atom_id res chain seq x y z
N MET A 1 -30.07 -11.89 5.42
CA MET A 1 -31.01 -12.93 4.94
C MET A 1 -30.22 -14.19 4.69
N TRP A 2 -30.59 -15.29 5.35
CA TRP A 2 -29.98 -16.61 5.15
C TRP A 2 -30.53 -17.24 3.88
N VAL A 3 -29.70 -17.90 3.08
CA VAL A 3 -30.16 -18.84 2.06
C VAL A 3 -29.29 -20.09 2.11
N ARG A 4 -29.86 -21.18 2.64
CA ARG A 4 -29.42 -22.55 2.38
C ARG A 4 -30.02 -22.93 1.03
N CYS A 5 -29.20 -23.39 0.08
CA CYS A 5 -29.69 -24.13 -1.08
C CYS A 5 -29.27 -25.58 -0.97
N GLY A 6 -30.26 -26.47 -0.91
CA GLY A 6 -30.09 -27.91 -1.11
C GLY A 6 -29.76 -28.23 -2.57
N ALA A 7 -28.99 -29.31 -2.74
CA ALA A 7 -28.62 -29.98 -3.99
C ALA A 7 -29.84 -30.71 -4.63
N PRO A 8 -29.84 -31.21 -5.91
CA PRO A 8 -28.67 -31.79 -6.60
C PRO A 8 -28.59 -31.69 -8.15
N LEU A 9 -27.45 -32.14 -8.68
CA LEU A 9 -27.20 -32.76 -10.00
C LEU A 9 -27.75 -32.08 -11.27
N ALA A 10 -26.86 -31.40 -12.01
CA ALA A 10 -26.37 -31.82 -13.33
C ALA A 10 -25.94 -30.64 -14.23
N VAL A 11 -24.89 -30.91 -15.03
CA VAL A 11 -24.49 -30.23 -16.27
C VAL A 11 -23.80 -28.86 -16.15
N ALA A 12 -22.72 -28.75 -16.92
CA ALA A 12 -21.78 -27.65 -17.01
C ALA A 12 -22.40 -26.25 -17.13
N MET A 13 -21.95 -25.33 -16.27
CA MET A 13 -21.93 -23.91 -16.58
C MET A 13 -20.69 -23.24 -15.98
N VAL A 14 -20.06 -22.47 -16.85
CA VAL A 14 -18.96 -21.55 -16.64
C VAL A 14 -19.31 -20.52 -15.55
N LEU A 15 -18.28 -20.05 -14.83
CA LEU A 15 -18.28 -18.89 -13.91
C LEU A 15 -19.04 -19.05 -12.58
N ALA A 16 -18.34 -19.61 -11.60
CA ALA A 16 -18.38 -19.06 -10.24
C ALA A 16 -16.99 -18.53 -9.90
N GLY A 17 -16.54 -17.50 -10.62
CA GLY A 17 -15.64 -16.55 -10.00
C GLY A 17 -16.41 -15.99 -8.80
N CYS A 18 -16.10 -16.48 -7.60
CA CYS A 18 -16.47 -15.78 -6.39
C CYS A 18 -15.97 -14.35 -6.58
N GLY A 19 -16.89 -13.44 -6.86
CA GLY A 19 -16.63 -12.02 -6.91
C GLY A 19 -16.16 -11.61 -5.53
N ASN A 20 -14.86 -11.74 -5.29
CA ASN A 20 -14.21 -10.88 -4.32
C ASN A 20 -14.54 -9.48 -4.80
N PRO A 21 -15.20 -8.63 -3.99
CA PRO A 21 -15.39 -7.25 -4.36
C PRO A 21 -14.01 -6.73 -4.74
N VAL A 22 -13.86 -6.30 -5.99
CA VAL A 22 -12.61 -5.74 -6.51
C VAL A 22 -12.25 -4.64 -5.54
N HIS A 23 -11.34 -4.92 -4.61
CA HIS A 23 -10.80 -3.91 -3.71
C HIS A 23 -10.00 -3.00 -4.63
N SER A 24 -10.66 -1.96 -5.15
CA SER A 24 -10.07 -1.04 -6.12
C SER A 24 -9.06 -0.09 -5.44
N HIS A 25 -8.84 -0.26 -4.14
CA HIS A 25 -7.94 0.50 -3.29
C HIS A 25 -6.98 -0.46 -2.59
N TYR A 26 -5.71 -0.07 -2.52
CA TYR A 26 -4.68 -0.79 -1.81
C TYR A 26 -4.88 -0.68 -0.30
N SER A 27 -4.50 -1.73 0.44
CA SER A 27 -4.66 -1.77 1.90
C SER A 27 -3.41 -2.26 2.62
N VAL A 28 -3.23 -1.80 3.86
CA VAL A 28 -2.17 -2.30 4.77
C VAL A 28 -2.31 -3.82 4.98
N LYS A 29 -3.55 -4.30 5.15
CA LYS A 29 -3.86 -5.69 5.48
C LYS A 29 -3.41 -6.67 4.40
N GLN A 30 -3.53 -6.29 3.13
CA GLN A 30 -3.14 -7.13 2.00
C GLN A 30 -1.66 -6.92 1.61
N THR A 31 -1.16 -5.69 1.71
CA THR A 31 0.22 -5.34 1.32
C THR A 31 1.26 -5.87 2.32
N ALA A 32 1.02 -5.73 3.63
CA ALA A 32 2.01 -6.06 4.65
C ALA A 32 2.45 -7.54 4.65
N PRO A 33 1.55 -8.54 4.53
CA PRO A 33 1.95 -9.94 4.43
C PRO A 33 2.82 -10.23 3.19
N CYS A 34 2.53 -9.59 2.05
CA CYS A 34 3.34 -9.76 0.84
C CYS A 34 4.77 -9.26 1.04
N LEU A 35 4.93 -8.06 1.60
CA LEU A 35 6.25 -7.50 1.91
C LEU A 35 7.02 -8.36 2.93
N ARG A 36 6.34 -8.89 3.95
CA ARG A 36 6.98 -9.82 4.90
C ARG A 36 7.50 -11.09 4.23
N LYS A 37 6.74 -11.66 3.28
CA LYS A 37 7.17 -12.84 2.52
C LYS A 37 8.40 -12.57 1.65
N LEU A 38 8.55 -11.34 1.16
CA LEU A 38 9.74 -10.90 0.43
C LEU A 38 10.94 -10.58 1.33
N GLY A 39 10.82 -10.72 2.65
CA GLY A 39 11.91 -10.52 3.60
C GLY A 39 11.99 -9.12 4.22
N TYR A 40 11.03 -8.24 3.95
CA TYR A 40 11.01 -6.91 4.59
C TYR A 40 10.62 -7.02 6.06
N ALA A 41 11.27 -6.21 6.90
CA ALA A 41 10.80 -5.95 8.25
C ALA A 41 9.66 -4.92 8.19
N VAL A 42 8.42 -5.36 8.39
CA VAL A 42 7.22 -4.53 8.23
C VAL A 42 6.59 -4.14 9.56
N SER A 43 6.53 -2.83 9.82
CA SER A 43 5.75 -2.22 10.90
C SER A 43 4.47 -1.59 10.35
N THR A 44 3.32 -1.93 10.92
CA THR A 44 2.00 -1.39 10.53
C THR A 44 1.40 -0.46 11.59
N ASN A 45 2.19 -0.07 12.59
CA ASN A 45 1.74 0.86 13.63
C ASN A 45 1.92 2.30 13.15
N ALA A 46 0.93 2.80 12.42
CA ALA A 46 0.91 4.12 11.79
C ALA A 46 1.30 5.26 12.76
N SER A 47 0.76 5.24 13.99
CA SER A 47 1.04 6.25 15.03
C SER A 47 2.50 6.33 15.46
N LYS A 48 3.30 5.28 15.21
CA LYS A 48 4.75 5.25 15.50
C LYS A 48 5.62 5.62 14.30
N LEU A 49 5.04 5.83 13.12
CA LEU A 49 5.82 6.10 11.89
C LEU A 49 6.04 7.61 11.68
N GLY A 50 5.05 8.44 11.99
CA GLY A 50 5.11 9.88 11.82
C GLY A 50 3.71 10.52 11.79
N PRO A 51 3.63 11.86 11.76
CA PRO A 51 2.36 12.57 11.81
C PRO A 51 1.51 12.35 10.55
N ILE A 52 2.15 12.20 9.37
CA ILE A 52 1.44 11.95 8.11
C ILE A 52 0.87 10.54 8.11
N GLU A 53 1.67 9.56 8.51
CA GLU A 53 1.25 8.16 8.60
C GLU A 53 0.16 7.97 9.65
N ALA A 54 0.26 8.65 10.80
CA ALA A 54 -0.75 8.61 11.86
C ALA A 54 -2.10 9.20 11.43
N ALA A 55 -2.10 10.15 10.48
CA ALA A 55 -3.29 10.79 9.93
C ALA A 55 -3.86 10.05 8.71
N ALA A 56 -3.23 8.94 8.29
CA ALA A 56 -3.66 8.16 7.14
C ALA A 56 -5.02 7.50 7.38
N THR A 57 -5.97 7.73 6.47
CA THR A 57 -7.34 7.26 6.60
C THR A 57 -7.47 5.74 6.49
N GLU A 58 -6.61 5.08 5.69
CA GLU A 58 -6.55 3.62 5.55
C GLU A 58 -5.28 3.01 6.19
N GLY A 59 -4.64 3.81 7.05
CA GLY A 59 -3.43 3.43 7.76
C GLY A 59 -2.15 3.53 6.92
N ALA A 60 -1.05 3.11 7.53
CA ALA A 60 0.27 3.19 6.93
C ALA A 60 1.15 2.04 7.39
N LEU A 61 2.17 1.73 6.60
CA LEU A 61 3.20 0.78 6.95
C LEU A 61 4.59 1.33 6.64
N LEU A 62 5.58 0.80 7.36
CA LEU A 62 6.99 0.99 7.08
C LEU A 62 7.58 -0.38 6.80
N ALA A 63 8.11 -0.57 5.60
CA ALA A 63 8.84 -1.76 5.21
C ALA A 63 10.33 -1.42 5.10
N LYS A 64 11.17 -2.16 5.82
CA LYS A 64 12.62 -1.98 5.83
C LYS A 64 13.31 -3.16 5.18
N GLU A 65 14.29 -2.87 4.34
CA GLU A 65 15.24 -3.80 3.75
C GLU A 65 16.66 -3.32 4.09
N ARG A 66 17.69 -4.11 3.80
CA ARG A 66 19.09 -3.73 4.08
C ARG A 66 19.44 -2.44 3.34
N GLY A 67 19.64 -1.35 4.09
CA GLY A 67 20.08 -0.06 3.56
C GLY A 67 18.97 0.84 3.02
N ASN A 68 17.71 0.37 2.97
CA ASN A 68 16.59 1.20 2.52
C ASN A 68 15.33 0.97 3.34
N ALA A 69 14.42 1.93 3.29
CA ALA A 69 13.12 1.82 3.92
C ALA A 69 12.09 2.60 3.11
N VAL A 70 10.93 1.98 2.92
CA VAL A 70 9.77 2.57 2.28
C VAL A 70 8.65 2.74 3.28
N ARG A 71 8.11 3.96 3.35
CA ARG A 71 6.85 4.28 4.02
C ARG A 71 5.76 4.20 2.97
N VAL A 72 4.71 3.44 3.25
CA VAL A 72 3.53 3.38 2.38
C VAL A 72 2.34 3.85 3.18
N THR A 73 1.76 4.95 2.74
CA THR A 73 0.59 5.56 3.35
C THR A 73 -0.62 5.30 2.46
N PHE A 74 -1.68 4.73 3.03
CA PHE A 74 -2.89 4.38 2.31
C PHE A 74 -3.99 5.38 2.67
N SER A 75 -4.70 5.83 1.62
CA SER A 75 -5.85 6.72 1.72
C SER A 75 -7.11 6.03 1.21
N GLN A 76 -8.29 6.61 1.45
CA GLN A 76 -9.54 6.03 0.94
C GLN A 76 -9.63 6.08 -0.60
N ASN A 77 -9.02 7.09 -1.22
CA ASN A 77 -9.07 7.32 -2.66
C ASN A 77 -7.84 8.09 -3.16
N SER A 78 -7.77 8.29 -4.49
CA SER A 78 -6.65 9.00 -5.13
C SER A 78 -6.61 10.50 -4.83
N SER A 79 -7.75 11.14 -4.59
CA SER A 79 -7.78 12.56 -4.22
C SER A 79 -7.14 12.78 -2.85
N GLU A 80 -7.40 11.90 -1.89
CA GLU A 80 -6.75 11.94 -0.58
C GLU A 80 -5.26 11.59 -0.67
N ALA A 81 -4.87 10.67 -1.56
CA ALA A 81 -3.46 10.37 -1.81
C ALA A 81 -2.71 11.64 -2.27
N GLY A 82 -3.32 12.49 -3.09
CA GLY A 82 -2.74 13.79 -3.46
C GLY A 82 -2.52 14.73 -2.27
N ASN A 83 -3.41 14.70 -1.26
CA ASN A 83 -3.21 15.46 -0.02
C ASN A 83 -2.03 14.90 0.79
N VAL A 84 -1.84 13.58 0.80
CA VAL A 84 -0.68 12.92 1.44
C VAL A 84 0.62 13.29 0.73
N GLU A 85 0.65 13.31 -0.60
CA GLU A 85 1.81 13.78 -1.37
C GLU A 85 2.17 15.24 -1.04
N ALA A 86 1.16 16.12 -1.00
CA ALA A 86 1.36 17.51 -0.63
C ALA A 86 1.89 17.64 0.81
N ALA A 87 1.38 16.82 1.74
CA ALA A 87 1.88 16.77 3.11
C ALA A 87 3.35 16.34 3.15
N TYR A 88 3.75 15.28 2.43
CA TYR A 88 5.15 14.87 2.35
C TYR A 88 6.02 15.98 1.77
N ARG A 89 5.63 16.59 0.64
CA ARG A 89 6.34 17.75 0.05
C ARG A 89 6.49 18.93 1.01
N ARG A 90 5.54 19.12 1.93
CA ARG A 90 5.57 20.19 2.93
C ARG A 90 6.43 19.85 4.15
N PHE A 91 6.36 18.63 4.66
CA PHE A 91 7.00 18.23 5.91
C PHE A 91 8.32 17.47 5.74
N VAL A 92 8.73 17.20 4.49
CA VAL A 92 10.04 16.61 4.21
C VAL A 92 11.18 17.49 4.73
N SER A 93 12.28 16.83 5.15
CA SER A 93 13.50 17.50 5.57
C SER A 93 14.08 18.38 4.44
N LYS A 94 14.79 19.45 4.81
CA LYS A 94 15.42 20.37 3.84
C LYS A 94 16.41 19.66 2.91
N LYS A 95 17.07 18.59 3.39
CA LYS A 95 18.04 17.80 2.61
C LYS A 95 17.36 16.95 1.54
N LEU A 96 16.19 16.38 1.84
CA LEU A 96 15.47 15.51 0.91
C LEU A 96 14.54 16.28 -0.03
N ARG A 97 14.12 17.50 0.34
CA ARG A 97 13.25 18.37 -0.46
C ARG A 97 13.63 18.51 -1.96
N PRO A 98 14.90 18.74 -2.35
CA PRO A 98 15.26 18.85 -3.77
C PRO A 98 15.17 17.52 -4.55
N HIS A 99 15.12 16.38 -3.85
CA HIS A 99 15.11 15.02 -4.42
C HIS A 99 13.82 14.27 -4.08
N ILE A 100 12.79 14.96 -3.60
CA ILE A 100 11.59 14.28 -3.11
C ILE A 100 10.89 13.51 -4.24
N ASP A 101 10.89 14.05 -5.45
CA ASP A 101 10.29 13.40 -6.62
C ASP A 101 11.07 12.13 -7.05
N ASP A 102 12.33 11.97 -6.64
CA ASP A 102 13.14 10.77 -6.90
C ASP A 102 12.87 9.63 -5.91
N VAL A 103 12.23 9.94 -4.78
CA VAL A 103 11.96 8.99 -3.68
C VAL A 103 10.49 8.89 -3.32
N MET A 104 9.61 9.61 -4.03
CA MET A 104 8.18 9.61 -3.76
C MET A 104 7.43 9.17 -5.00
N LEU A 105 6.50 8.24 -4.81
CA LEU A 105 5.64 7.73 -5.87
C LEU A 105 4.22 7.57 -5.35
N SER A 106 3.25 8.09 -6.10
CA SER A 106 1.84 7.84 -5.83
C SER A 106 1.27 6.81 -6.80
N GLN A 107 0.49 5.89 -6.27
CA GLN A 107 -0.15 4.80 -7.01
C GLN A 107 -1.57 4.61 -6.47
N LYS A 108 -2.58 4.99 -7.28
CA LYS A 108 -3.99 4.96 -6.90
C LYS A 108 -4.25 5.72 -5.59
N ASN A 109 -4.52 5.01 -4.50
CA ASN A 109 -4.80 5.54 -3.18
C ASN A 109 -3.60 5.46 -2.22
N ALA A 110 -2.44 4.98 -2.69
CA ALA A 110 -1.26 4.81 -1.86
C ALA A 110 -0.14 5.77 -2.27
N VAL A 111 0.54 6.35 -1.29
CA VAL A 111 1.75 7.15 -1.47
C VAL A 111 2.92 6.42 -0.84
N LEU A 112 3.95 6.18 -1.64
CA LEU A 112 5.19 5.53 -1.26
C LEU A 112 6.27 6.60 -1.12
N LEU A 113 6.97 6.61 0.00
CA LEU A 113 8.12 7.47 0.26
C LEU A 113 9.30 6.61 0.72
N TRP A 114 10.33 6.54 -0.11
CA TRP A 114 11.58 5.88 0.23
C TRP A 114 12.54 6.82 0.96
N THR A 115 13.42 6.21 1.74
CA THR A 115 14.53 6.93 2.37
C THR A 115 15.63 7.23 1.35
N ILE A 116 15.86 6.31 0.41
CA ILE A 116 16.82 6.41 -0.69
C ILE A 116 16.13 5.88 -1.95
N THR A 117 16.43 6.48 -3.11
CA THR A 117 15.87 6.02 -4.40
C THR A 117 16.10 4.51 -4.57
N PRO A 118 15.04 3.71 -4.68
CA PRO A 118 15.17 2.26 -4.77
C PRO A 118 15.75 1.85 -6.13
N PRO A 119 16.55 0.78 -6.21
CA PRO A 119 16.84 0.13 -7.49
C PRO A 119 15.54 -0.41 -8.10
N LYS A 120 15.51 -0.54 -9.44
CA LYS A 120 14.30 -0.96 -10.18
C LYS A 120 13.70 -2.27 -9.66
N ASP A 121 14.54 -3.22 -9.24
CA ASP A 121 14.06 -4.50 -8.71
C ASP A 121 13.35 -4.35 -7.35
N GLU A 122 13.85 -3.48 -6.47
CA GLU A 122 13.19 -3.18 -5.19
C GLU A 122 11.85 -2.47 -5.43
N LEU A 123 11.85 -1.47 -6.31
CA LEU A 123 10.64 -0.76 -6.71
C LEU A 123 9.58 -1.73 -7.22
N ASN A 124 9.93 -2.61 -8.16
CA ASN A 124 9.01 -3.58 -8.75
C ASN A 124 8.47 -4.59 -7.72
N ARG A 125 9.30 -5.04 -6.78
CA ARG A 125 8.88 -5.92 -5.67
C ARG A 125 7.83 -5.26 -4.79
N VAL A 126 8.09 -4.02 -4.36
CA VAL A 126 7.17 -3.27 -3.49
C VAL A 126 5.86 -2.98 -4.23
N LEU A 127 5.93 -2.52 -5.49
CA LEU A 127 4.74 -2.26 -6.31
C LEU A 127 3.92 -3.53 -6.58
N GLY A 128 4.57 -4.68 -6.79
CA GLY A 128 3.90 -5.97 -6.97
C GLY A 128 3.12 -6.42 -5.73
N CYS A 129 3.50 -5.94 -4.55
CA CYS A 129 2.83 -6.23 -3.29
C CYS A 129 1.66 -5.29 -2.97
N LEU A 130 1.46 -4.20 -3.71
CA LEU A 130 0.31 -3.32 -3.51
C LEU A 130 -0.97 -4.04 -3.96
N LYS A 131 -1.86 -4.29 -2.99
CA LYS A 131 -3.12 -5.02 -3.15
C LYS A 131 -4.21 -4.36 -2.34
#